data_AF-A0A9D9NGS7-F1
#
_entry.id   AF-A0A9D9NGS7-F1
#
_cell.length_a   1.000
_cell.length_b   1.000
_cell.length_c   1.000
_cell.angle_alpha   90.00
_cell.angle_beta   90.00
_cell.angle_gamma   90.00
#
_symmetry.space_group_name_H-M   'P 1'
#
loop_
_entity.id
_entity.type
_entity.pdbx_description
1 polymer ?
#
loop_
_entity_poly.entity_id
_entity_poly.type
_entity_poly.pdbx_seq_one_letter_code
_entity_poly.pdbx_strand_id
1 'polypeptide(L)'
;MEKWTLYLGLNDKDSKVQKISTLEAYKVVSNLIATKFDGGTIFEAKGIYKHDNGVIVTENTLRIELLFAPENEVRELVKTLKVIFNQESIAVQKEVINSELW
;
A
#
# COMPACT_ATOMS: atom_id res chain seq x y z
N MET A 1 -10.89 11.44 13.68
CA MET A 1 -9.61 10.69 13.64
C MET A 1 -9.24 10.42 12.20
N GLU A 2 -8.04 9.95 11.93
CA GLU A 2 -7.57 9.75 10.56
C GLU A 2 -7.63 8.27 10.17
N LYS A 3 -8.15 8.02 8.97
CA LYS A 3 -8.02 6.76 8.25
C LYS A 3 -7.08 6.99 7.08
N TRP A 4 -6.19 6.03 6.87
CA TRP A 4 -5.28 5.99 5.75
C TRP A 4 -5.58 4.79 4.88
N THR A 5 -5.72 5.02 3.57
CA THR A 5 -5.81 3.95 2.58
C THR A 5 -4.62 4.06 1.64
N LEU A 6 -3.80 3.01 1.57
CA LEU A 6 -2.64 2.90 0.69
C LEU A 6 -2.98 1.95 -0.46
N TYR A 7 -2.60 2.31 -1.68
CA TYR A 7 -2.76 1.47 -2.86
C TYR A 7 -1.38 1.10 -3.41
N LEU A 8 -0.90 -0.07 -3.00
CA LEU A 8 0.42 -0.59 -3.36
C LEU A 8 0.32 -1.46 -4.61
N GLY A 9 0.78 -0.94 -5.76
CA GLY A 9 1.04 -1.75 -6.95
C GLY A 9 2.12 -2.80 -6.70
N LEU A 10 2.02 -3.95 -7.39
CA LEU A 10 2.94 -5.07 -7.23
C LEU A 10 3.85 -5.29 -8.45
N ASN A 11 3.63 -4.56 -9.55
CA ASN A 11 4.53 -4.58 -10.69
C ASN A 11 5.76 -3.73 -10.40
N ASP A 12 6.94 -4.32 -10.55
CA ASP A 12 8.21 -3.60 -10.42
C ASP A 12 8.28 -2.43 -11.40
N LYS A 13 8.71 -1.24 -10.93
CA LYS A 13 8.69 -0.03 -11.75
C LYS A 13 9.61 -0.11 -12.98
N ASP A 14 10.65 -0.94 -12.97
CA ASP A 14 11.63 -1.02 -14.06
C ASP A 14 11.19 -2.08 -15.07
N SER A 15 10.88 -3.30 -14.60
CA SER A 15 10.51 -4.42 -15.47
C SER A 15 9.03 -4.49 -15.83
N LYS A 16 8.18 -3.70 -15.15
CA LYS A 16 6.71 -3.66 -15.33
C LYS A 16 6.01 -5.00 -15.11
N VAL A 17 6.65 -5.91 -14.38
CA VAL A 17 6.13 -7.23 -14.03
C VAL A 17 6.21 -7.46 -12.54
N GLN A 18 5.28 -8.26 -12.02
CA GLN A 18 5.27 -8.62 -10.62
C GLN A 18 6.40 -9.59 -10.29
N LYS A 19 7.37 -9.14 -9.49
CA LYS A 19 8.51 -9.96 -9.02
C LYS A 19 8.23 -10.68 -7.70
N ILE A 20 7.40 -10.07 -6.85
CA ILE A 20 7.01 -10.60 -5.55
C ILE A 20 5.58 -11.11 -5.67
N SER A 21 5.34 -12.40 -5.39
CA SER A 21 3.98 -12.95 -5.45
C SER A 21 3.04 -12.21 -4.51
N THR A 22 1.73 -12.18 -4.83
CA THR A 22 0.75 -11.47 -4.00
C THR A 22 0.72 -12.00 -2.56
N LEU A 23 0.89 -13.32 -2.39
CA LEU A 23 0.98 -13.96 -1.08
C LEU A 23 2.22 -13.50 -0.30
N GLU A 24 3.38 -13.45 -0.94
CA GLU A 24 4.61 -12.94 -0.32
C GLU A 24 4.48 -11.47 0.05
N ALA A 25 3.92 -10.66 -0.86
CA ALA A 25 3.65 -9.24 -0.63
C ALA A 25 2.74 -9.04 0.59
N TYR A 26 1.66 -9.81 0.68
CA TYR A 26 0.74 -9.79 1.81
C TYR A 26 1.47 -10.09 3.13
N LYS A 27 2.33 -11.12 3.17
CA LYS A 27 3.10 -11.48 4.37
C LYS A 27 4.04 -10.35 4.79
N VAL A 28 4.76 -9.75 3.85
CA VAL A 28 5.67 -8.63 4.12
C VAL A 28 4.90 -7.45 4.70
N VAL A 29 3.80 -7.05 4.06
CA VAL A 29 2.98 -5.92 4.53
C VAL A 29 2.37 -6.24 5.90
N SER A 30 1.84 -7.44 6.10
CA SER A 30 1.26 -7.87 7.38
C SER A 30 2.27 -7.79 8.52
N ASN A 31 3.51 -8.24 8.29
CA ASN A 31 4.57 -8.16 9.30
C ASN A 31 4.96 -6.71 9.63
N LEU A 32 5.03 -5.84 8.61
CA LEU A 32 5.31 -4.42 8.83
C LEU A 32 4.19 -3.74 9.63
N ILE A 33 2.93 -4.07 9.34
CA ILE A 33 1.78 -3.56 10.09
C ILE A 33 1.85 -4.04 11.53
N ALA A 34 1.98 -5.35 11.77
CA ALA A 34 2.01 -5.93 13.12
C ALA A 34 3.19 -5.42 13.99
N THR A 35 4.27 -4.94 13.37
CA THR A 35 5.43 -4.42 14.10
C THR A 35 5.29 -2.95 14.48
N LYS A 36 4.55 -2.16 13.68
CA LYS A 36 4.55 -0.69 13.77
C LYS A 36 3.20 -0.09 14.15
N PHE A 37 2.10 -0.80 13.95
CA PHE A 37 0.75 -0.29 14.14
C PHE A 37 -0.06 -1.26 14.99
N ASP A 38 -1.10 -0.76 15.64
CA ASP A 38 -2.02 -1.58 16.44
C ASP A 38 -2.91 -2.49 15.59
N GLY A 39 -3.00 -2.23 14.28
CA GLY A 39 -3.74 -3.07 13.36
C GLY A 39 -3.81 -2.48 11.95
N GLY A 40 -4.35 -3.28 11.04
CA GLY A 40 -4.63 -2.88 9.66
C GLY A 40 -5.43 -3.95 8.94
N THR A 41 -6.05 -3.56 7.83
CA THR A 41 -6.79 -4.48 6.96
C THR A 41 -6.22 -4.41 5.56
N ILE A 42 -5.94 -5.57 4.95
CA ILE A 42 -5.36 -5.66 3.61
C ILE A 42 -6.37 -6.35 2.70
N PHE A 43 -6.63 -5.77 1.54
CA PHE A 43 -7.45 -6.33 0.48
C PHE A 43 -6.61 -6.55 -0.78
N GLU A 44 -6.85 -7.65 -1.48
CA GLU A 44 -6.37 -7.81 -2.84
C GLU A 44 -7.28 -7.03 -3.80
N ALA A 45 -6.67 -6.29 -4.71
CA ALA A 45 -7.35 -5.47 -5.71
C ALA A 45 -6.62 -5.52 -7.05
N LYS A 46 -7.26 -4.93 -8.07
CA LYS A 46 -6.63 -4.65 -9.37
C LYS A 46 -6.45 -3.14 -9.53
N GLY A 47 -5.20 -2.71 -9.68
CA GLY A 47 -4.84 -1.34 -10.00
C GLY A 47 -4.84 -1.12 -11.50
N ILE A 48 -5.26 0.07 -11.93
CA ILE A 48 -5.14 0.54 -13.31
C ILE A 48 -4.29 1.80 -13.25
N TYR A 49 -3.12 1.75 -13.87
CA TYR A 49 -2.15 2.85 -13.84
C TYR A 49 -1.77 3.26 -15.27
N LYS A 50 -1.62 4.56 -15.49
CA LYS A 50 -1.12 5.12 -16.75
C LYS A 50 0.27 5.68 -16.50
N HIS A 51 1.27 5.08 -17.13
CA HIS A 51 2.63 5.61 -17.11
C HIS A 51 2.72 6.93 -17.89
N ASP A 52 3.77 7.70 -17.65
CA ASP A 52 4.01 9.00 -18.30
C ASP A 52 4.10 8.91 -19.83
N ASN A 53 4.55 7.77 -20.35
CA ASN A 53 4.60 7.49 -21.79
C ASN A 53 3.22 7.14 -22.40
N GLY A 54 2.14 7.19 -21.61
CA GLY A 54 0.77 6.93 -22.02
C GLY A 54 0.33 5.47 -21.95
N VAL A 55 1.23 4.53 -21.67
CA VAL A 55 0.91 3.10 -21.55
C VAL A 55 0.06 2.86 -20.31
N ILE A 56 -1.08 2.20 -20.50
CA ILE A 56 -1.96 1.76 -19.41
C ILE A 56 -1.60 0.33 -19.06
N VAL A 57 -1.39 0.08 -17.77
CA VAL A 57 -1.17 -1.25 -17.20
C VAL A 57 -2.24 -1.57 -16.19
N THR A 58 -2.61 -2.85 -16.16
CA THR A 58 -3.41 -3.42 -15.07
C THR A 58 -2.50 -4.30 -14.24
N GLU A 59 -2.52 -4.12 -12.92
CA GLU A 59 -1.64 -4.85 -12.02
C GLU A 59 -2.39 -5.37 -10.79
N ASN A 60 -1.79 -6.34 -10.10
CA ASN A 60 -2.23 -6.68 -8.76
C ASN A 60 -1.87 -5.54 -7.80
N THR A 61 -2.75 -5.26 -6.86
CA THR A 61 -2.58 -4.18 -5.89
C THR A 61 -3.01 -4.66 -4.51
N LEU A 62 -2.25 -4.28 -3.48
CA LEU A 62 -2.71 -4.40 -2.10
C LEU A 62 -3.31 -3.06 -1.66
N ARG A 63 -4.61 -3.06 -1.32
CA ARG A 63 -5.25 -1.94 -0.63
C ARG A 63 -5.09 -2.15 0.86
N ILE A 64 -4.38 -1.24 1.52
CA ILE A 64 -4.05 -1.32 2.93
C ILE A 64 -4.80 -0.21 3.66
N GLU A 65 -5.62 -0.57 4.63
CA GLU A 65 -6.37 0.37 5.45
C GLU A 65 -5.82 0.38 6.87
N LEU A 66 -5.48 1.58 7.35
CA LEU A 66 -4.96 1.83 8.70
C LEU A 66 -5.86 2.86 9.38
N LEU A 67 -6.45 2.46 10.51
CA LEU A 67 -7.21 3.35 11.40
C LEU A 67 -6.32 3.77 12.56
N PHE A 68 -6.56 4.96 13.11
CA PHE A 68 -5.85 5.49 14.28
C PHE A 68 -4.33 5.65 14.08
N ALA A 69 -3.85 5.57 12.84
CA ALA A 69 -2.42 5.59 12.55
C ALA A 69 -1.86 7.03 12.44
N PRO A 70 -0.76 7.35 13.14
CA PRO A 70 -0.07 8.63 13.02
C PRO A 70 0.48 8.88 11.60
N GLU A 71 0.31 10.09 11.08
CA GLU A 71 0.74 10.44 9.72
C GLU A 71 2.23 10.17 9.46
N ASN A 72 3.10 10.46 10.45
CA ASN A 72 4.54 10.24 10.33
C ASN A 72 4.88 8.75 10.14
N GLU A 73 4.18 7.85 10.83
CA GLU A 73 4.40 6.41 10.70
C GLU A 73 3.90 5.87 9.37
N VAL A 74 2.75 6.37 8.89
CA VAL A 74 2.23 6.05 7.56
C VAL A 74 3.20 6.50 6.47
N ARG A 75 3.80 7.69 6.59
CA ARG A 75 4.82 8.18 5.65
C ARG A 75 6.07 7.29 5.64
N GLU A 76 6.53 6.84 6.80
CA GLU A 76 7.68 5.92 6.90
C GLU A 76 7.36 4.52 6.35
N LEU A 77 6.13 4.02 6.55
CA LEU A 77 5.66 2.80 5.92
C LEU A 77 5.69 2.93 4.40
N VAL A 78 5.15 4.00 3.84
CA VAL A 78 5.16 4.26 2.38
C VAL A 78 6.58 4.28 1.82
N LYS A 79 7.52 4.97 2.48
CA LYS A 79 8.94 4.97 2.07
C LYS A 79 9.52 3.56 2.06
N THR A 80 9.25 2.80 3.12
CA THR A 80 9.71 1.41 3.27
C THR A 80 9.16 0.52 2.16
N LEU A 81 7.85 0.59 1.91
CA LEU A 81 7.18 -0.21 0.86
C LEU A 81 7.71 0.14 -0.53
N LYS A 82 7.94 1.42 -0.82
CA LYS A 82 8.53 1.83 -2.11
C LYS A 82 9.89 1.19 -2.36
N VAL A 83 10.72 1.07 -1.32
CA VAL A 83 12.04 0.43 -1.42
C VAL A 83 11.89 -1.08 -1.62
N ILE A 84 11.11 -1.75 -0.77
CA ILE A 84 10.95 -3.22 -0.81
C ILE A 84 10.35 -3.70 -2.15
N PHE A 85 9.32 -3.01 -2.64
CA PHE A 85 8.58 -3.41 -3.84
C PHE A 85 9.08 -2.71 -5.11
N ASN A 86 10.18 -1.95 -5.03
CA ASN A 86 10.72 -1.14 -6.11
C ASN A 86 9.65 -0.32 -6.86
N GLN A 87 8.88 0.47 -6.10
CA GLN A 87 7.77 1.27 -6.63
C GLN A 87 8.17 2.72 -6.85
N GLU A 88 7.67 3.31 -7.93
CA GLU A 88 7.81 4.74 -8.21
C GLU A 88 6.97 5.58 -7.24
N SER A 89 5.75 5.15 -6.99
CA SER A 89 4.78 5.82 -6.12
C SER A 89 3.81 4.81 -5.49
N ILE A 90 3.20 5.21 -4.39
CA ILE A 90 2.07 4.52 -3.76
C ILE A 90 1.00 5.60 -3.58
N ALA A 91 -0.21 5.38 -4.09
CA ALA A 91 -1.29 6.33 -3.87
C ALA A 91 -1.75 6.24 -2.40
N VAL A 92 -1.94 7.39 -1.76
CA VAL A 92 -2.32 7.50 -0.35
C VAL A 92 -3.56 8.37 -0.25
N GLN A 93 -4.61 7.84 0.34
CA GLN A 93 -5.82 8.58 0.69
C GLN A 93 -5.84 8.81 2.20
N LYS A 94 -6.14 10.06 2.58
CA LYS A 94 -6.38 10.48 3.95
C LYS A 94 -7.86 10.80 4.10
N GLU A 95 -8.51 10.23 5.10
CA GLU A 95 -9.89 10.54 5.44
C GLU A 95 -9.97 10.97 6.91
N VAL A 96 -10.69 12.05 7.19
CA VAL A 96 -11.03 12.44 8.57
C VAL A 96 -12.41 11.86 8.86
N ILE A 97 -12.45 10.82 9.69
CA ILE A 97 -13.66 10.07 10.01
C ILE A 97 -13.86 9.91 11.51
N ASN A 98 -15.09 9.63 11.92
CA ASN A 98 -15.39 9.15 13.26
C ASN A 98 -15.22 7.64 13.27
N SER A 99 -14.46 7.10 14.22
CA SER A 99 -14.31 5.67 14.41
C SER A 99 -14.07 5.40 15.89
N GLU A 100 -14.45 4.23 16.36
CA GLU A 100 -14.38 3.84 17.76
C GLU A 100 -14.09 2.33 17.84
N LEU A 101 -13.42 1.91 18.90
CA LEU A 101 -13.25 0.50 19.28
C LEU A 101 -14.30 0.20 20.36
N TRP A 102 -15.02 -0.92 20.22
CA TRP A 102 -16.06 -1.37 21.16
C TRP A 102 -15.65 -2.70 21.79
#